data_AF-A0A969RJ47-F1
#
_entry.id   AF-A0A969RJ47-F1
#
_cell.length_a   1.000
_cell.length_b   1.000
_cell.length_c   1.000
_cell.angle_alpha   90.00
_cell.angle_beta   90.00
_cell.angle_gamma   90.00
#
_symmetry.space_group_name_H-M   'P 1'
#
loop_
_entity.id
_entity.type
_entity.pdbx_description
1 polymer ?
#
loop_
_entity_poly.entity_id
_entity_poly.type
_entity_poly.pdbx_seq_one_letter_code
_entity_poly.pdbx_strand_id
1 'polypeptide(L)'
;MSVIDAMIELRVQLVQLEQQIQFLQPAFFAACLLLNQAQIDRERAIISRKFTPAQWTYDGDILAQQALLKQLRKQFQQDHEPTGGREITWMIKLLLAHSAG
;
A
#
# COMPACT_ATOMS: atom_id res chain seq x y z
N MET A 1 -20.12 -2.95 -24.91
CA MET A 1 -19.45 -2.44 -23.69
C MET A 1 -17.95 -2.61 -23.88
N SER A 2 -17.14 -1.56 -23.74
CA SER A 2 -15.70 -1.66 -24.01
C SER A 2 -14.94 -2.26 -22.82
N VAL A 3 -13.74 -2.79 -23.07
CA VAL A 3 -12.85 -3.29 -22.01
C VAL A 3 -12.45 -2.15 -21.05
N ILE A 4 -12.35 -0.91 -21.55
CA ILE A 4 -12.08 0.28 -20.74
C ILE A 4 -13.23 0.52 -19.76
N ASP A 5 -14.48 0.47 -20.22
CA ASP A 5 -15.66 0.67 -19.37
C ASP A 5 -15.75 -0.42 -18.30
N ALA A 6 -15.54 -1.69 -18.68
CA ALA A 6 -15.52 -2.80 -17.73
C ALA A 6 -14.44 -2.61 -16.64
N MET A 7 -13.25 -2.13 -17.01
CA MET A 7 -12.17 -1.85 -16.08
C MET A 7 -12.50 -0.67 -15.13
N ILE A 8 -13.18 0.36 -15.62
CA ILE A 8 -13.64 1.49 -14.80
C ILE A 8 -14.65 1.00 -13.76
N GLU A 9 -15.66 0.22 -14.19
CA GLU A 9 -16.68 -0.33 -13.29
C GLU A 9 -16.08 -1.22 -12.20
N LEU A 10 -15.17 -2.12 -12.57
CA LEU A 10 -14.45 -2.95 -11.59
C LEU A 10 -13.63 -2.10 -10.62
N ARG A 11 -13.03 -0.98 -11.07
CA ARG A 11 -12.27 -0.09 -10.19
C ARG A 11 -13.19 0.64 -9.21
N VAL A 12 -14.40 1.01 -9.61
CA VAL A 12 -15.42 1.60 -8.72
C VAL A 12 -15.83 0.58 -7.65
N GLN A 13 -16.15 -0.65 -8.06
CA GLN A 13 -16.52 -1.73 -7.12
C GLN A 13 -15.39 -2.02 -6.13
N LEU A 14 -14.14 -2.05 -6.60
CA LEU A 14 -12.98 -2.27 -5.74
C LEU A 14 -12.85 -1.18 -4.68
N VAL A 15 -13.02 0.10 -5.05
CA VAL A 15 -12.96 1.21 -4.09
C VAL A 15 -14.07 1.10 -3.04
N GLN A 16 -15.28 0.70 -3.43
CA GLN A 16 -16.37 0.46 -2.48
C GLN A 16 -16.05 -0.68 -1.50
N LEU A 17 -15.48 -1.78 -2.00
CA LEU A 17 -15.04 -2.90 -1.16
C LEU A 17 -13.92 -2.49 -0.21
N GLU A 18 -12.92 -1.73 -0.68
CA GLU A 18 -11.84 -1.18 0.14
C GLU A 18 -12.38 -0.31 1.28
N GLN A 19 -13.37 0.55 0.99
CA GLN A 19 -14.04 1.37 2.01
C GLN A 19 -14.78 0.52 3.05
N GLN A 20 -15.50 -0.52 2.63
CA GLN A 20 -16.19 -1.43 3.54
C GLN A 20 -15.21 -2.20 4.43
N ILE A 21 -14.10 -2.68 3.86
CA ILE A 21 -13.03 -3.34 4.63
C ILE A 21 -12.44 -2.37 5.66
N GLN A 22 -12.16 -1.13 5.26
CA GLN A 22 -11.63 -0.11 6.16
C GLN A 22 -12.62 0.22 7.30
N PHE A 23 -13.92 0.27 6.99
CA PHE A 23 -14.96 0.46 8.00
C PHE A 23 -15.00 -0.70 9.02
N LEU A 24 -14.83 -1.94 8.58
CA LEU A 24 -14.84 -3.14 9.44
C LEU A 24 -13.53 -3.33 10.22
N GLN A 25 -12.45 -2.69 9.79
CA GLN A 25 -11.11 -2.89 10.33
C GLN A 25 -11.01 -2.74 11.87
N PRO A 26 -11.62 -1.72 12.51
CA PRO A 26 -11.54 -1.58 13.97
C PRO A 26 -12.19 -2.76 14.71
N ALA A 27 -13.38 -3.17 14.28
CA ALA A 27 -14.12 -4.28 14.88
C ALA A 27 -13.38 -5.62 14.66
N PHE A 28 -12.82 -5.81 13.46
CA PHE A 28 -11.99 -6.97 13.15
C PHE A 28 -10.77 -7.08 14.09
N PHE A 29 -10.05 -5.98 14.31
CA PHE A 29 -8.90 -5.99 15.22
C PHE A 29 -9.30 -6.21 16.68
N ALA A 30 -10.39 -5.62 17.14
CA ALA A 30 -10.91 -5.89 18.48
C ALA A 30 -11.23 -7.38 18.68
N ALA A 31 -11.87 -8.01 17.70
CA ALA A 31 -12.15 -9.45 17.73
C ALA A 31 -10.88 -10.31 17.73
N CYS A 32 -9.88 -9.95 16.92
CA CYS A 32 -8.59 -10.67 16.91
C CYS A 32 -7.85 -10.55 18.25
N LEU A 33 -7.89 -9.37 18.89
CA LEU A 33 -7.29 -9.15 20.20
C LEU A 33 -7.98 -9.96 21.30
N LEU A 34 -9.31 -10.06 21.28
CA LEU A 34 -10.09 -10.88 22.22
C LEU A 34 -9.75 -12.37 22.12
N LEU A 35 -9.50 -12.87 20.91
CA LEU A 35 -9.11 -14.26 20.69
C LEU A 35 -7.70 -14.55 21.23
N ASN A 36 -6.83 -13.54 21.28
CA ASN A 36 -5.45 -13.60 21.81
C ASN A 36 -4.63 -14.81 21.32
N GLN A 37 -4.88 -15.25 20.09
CA GLN A 37 -4.14 -16.33 19.44
C GLN A 37 -3.06 -15.74 18.53
N ALA A 38 -1.91 -16.41 18.47
CA ALA A 38 -0.84 -16.03 17.53
C ALA A 38 -1.28 -16.19 16.07
N GLN A 39 -2.16 -17.17 15.82
CA GLN A 39 -2.72 -17.50 14.51
C GLN A 39 -4.17 -17.94 14.67
N ILE A 40 -5.04 -17.49 13.77
CA ILE A 40 -6.46 -17.85 13.71
C ILE A 40 -6.72 -18.45 12.33
N ASP A 41 -7.02 -19.75 12.29
CA ASP A 41 -7.33 -20.47 11.05
C ASP A 41 -8.83 -20.39 10.72
N ARG A 42 -9.14 -20.17 9.44
CA ARG A 42 -10.49 -20.19 8.85
C ARG A 42 -10.44 -20.95 7.53
N GLU A 43 -11.60 -21.47 7.10
CA GLU A 43 -11.71 -22.30 5.88
C GLU A 43 -11.05 -21.71 4.63
N ARG A 44 -11.00 -20.37 4.53
CA ARG A 44 -10.47 -19.64 3.37
C ARG A 44 -9.30 -18.71 3.69
N ALA A 45 -8.83 -18.65 4.93
CA ALA A 45 -7.80 -17.67 5.34
C ALA A 45 -7.09 -18.06 6.63
N ILE A 46 -5.84 -17.62 6.76
CA ILE A 46 -5.07 -17.65 8.01
C ILE A 46 -4.83 -16.21 8.44
N ILE A 47 -5.18 -15.87 9.68
CA ILE A 47 -4.92 -14.56 10.27
C ILE A 47 -3.77 -14.70 11.26
N SER A 48 -2.62 -14.12 10.95
CA SER A 48 -1.43 -14.13 11.81
C SER A 48 -1.18 -12.77 12.43
N ARG A 49 -0.81 -12.74 13.71
CA ARG A 49 -0.34 -11.51 14.36
C ARG A 49 1.13 -11.27 13.98
N LYS A 50 1.40 -10.20 13.23
CA LYS A 50 2.78 -9.74 12.97
C LYS A 50 3.07 -8.50 13.81
N PHE A 51 4.14 -8.56 14.59
CA PHE A 51 4.70 -7.36 15.19
C PHE A 51 5.48 -6.61 14.12
N THR A 52 5.22 -5.32 13.96
CA THR A 52 6.15 -4.46 13.22
C THR A 52 7.51 -4.53 13.92
N PRO A 53 8.62 -4.61 13.17
CA PRO A 53 9.96 -4.53 13.76
C PRO A 53 10.03 -3.32 14.69
N ALA A 54 10.67 -3.48 15.85
CA ALA A 54 10.94 -2.36 16.72
C ALA A 54 11.58 -1.22 15.91
N GLN A 55 11.11 0.00 16.11
CA GLN A 55 11.81 1.16 15.56
C GLN A 55 13.14 1.25 16.29
N TRP A 56 14.22 0.88 15.59
CA TRP A 56 15.56 1.10 16.08
C TRP A 56 15.84 2.59 15.99
N THR A 57 16.15 3.21 17.13
CA THR A 57 16.75 4.54 17.16
C THR A 57 18.18 4.40 16.65
N TYR A 58 18.34 4.49 15.33
CA TYR A 58 19.66 4.45 14.69
C TYR A 58 20.48 5.67 15.12
N ASP A 59 21.77 5.44 15.32
CA ASP A 59 22.72 6.51 15.58
C ASP A 59 22.73 7.54 14.43
N GLY A 60 23.07 8.80 14.75
CA GLY A 60 23.12 9.90 13.79
C GLY A 60 24.02 9.61 12.60
N ASP A 61 25.12 8.88 12.81
CA ASP A 61 26.06 8.53 11.73
C ASP A 61 25.45 7.56 10.71
N ILE A 62 24.63 6.61 11.17
CA ILE A 62 23.92 5.67 10.30
C ILE A 62 22.88 6.40 9.45
N LEU A 63 22.16 7.35 10.05
CA LEU A 63 21.20 8.18 9.33
C LEU A 63 21.88 9.09 8.31
N ALA A 64 23.04 9.64 8.65
CA ALA A 64 23.84 10.46 7.73
C ALA A 64 24.35 9.67 6.53
N GLN A 65 24.86 8.45 6.75
CA GLN A 65 25.27 7.55 5.68
C GLN A 65 24.10 7.16 4.76
N GLN A 66 22.93 6.89 5.33
CA GLN A 66 21.73 6.60 4.54
C GLN A 66 21.32 7.79 3.66
N ALA A 67 21.39 9.01 4.21
CA ALA A 67 21.09 10.23 3.46
C ALA A 67 22.07 10.43 2.29
N LEU A 68 23.37 10.23 2.54
CA LEU A 68 24.41 10.32 1.52
C LEU A 68 24.17 9.32 0.37
N LEU A 69 23.88 8.06 0.68
CA LEU A 69 23.61 7.04 -0.34
C LEU A 69 22.37 7.39 -1.19
N LYS A 70 21.31 7.94 -0.58
CA LYS A 70 20.14 8.42 -1.33
C LYS A 70 20.50 9.56 -2.27
N GLN A 71 21.32 10.50 -1.82
CA GLN A 71 21.77 11.61 -2.64
C GLN A 71 22.62 11.14 -3.82
N LEU A 72 23.61 10.27 -3.58
CA LEU A 72 24.48 9.71 -4.62
C LEU A 72 23.68 8.93 -5.67
N ARG A 73 22.70 8.13 -5.24
CA ARG A 73 21.82 7.42 -6.16
C ARG A 73 21.01 8.38 -7.04
N LYS A 74 20.48 9.45 -6.47
CA LYS A 74 19.72 10.46 -7.22
C LYS A 74 20.62 11.19 -8.23
N GLN A 75 21.84 11.55 -7.82
CA GLN A 75 22.82 12.19 -8.68
C GLN A 75 23.17 11.28 -9.87
N PHE A 76 23.46 10.00 -9.62
CA PHE A 76 23.70 9.02 -10.66
C PHE A 76 22.52 8.91 -11.66
N GLN A 77 21.28 8.93 -11.18
CA GLN A 77 20.10 8.90 -12.06
C GLN A 77 19.91 10.17 -12.90
N GLN A 78 20.43 11.31 -12.46
CA GLN A 78 20.37 12.58 -13.20
C GLN A 78 21.48 12.67 -14.26
N ASP A 79 22.67 12.16 -13.92
CA ASP A 79 23.85 12.21 -14.78
C ASP A 79 23.84 11.13 -15.88
N HIS A 80 22.96 10.14 -15.76
CA HIS A 80 22.85 9.04 -16.70
C HIS A 80 21.43 8.90 -17.23
N GLU A 81 21.26 9.09 -18.54
CA GLU A 81 19.99 8.82 -19.21
C GLU A 81 19.71 7.31 -19.17
N PRO A 82 18.51 6.86 -18.72
CA PRO A 82 18.18 5.45 -18.70
C PRO A 82 18.20 4.88 -20.12
N THR A 83 19.08 3.91 -20.37
CA THR A 83 19.31 3.28 -21.68
C THR A 83 18.26 2.23 -22.07
N GLY A 84 17.22 2.04 -21.25
CA GLY A 84 16.07 1.17 -21.51
C GLY A 84 14.96 1.36 -20.48
N GLY A 85 13.75 0.85 -20.77
CA GLY A 85 12.68 0.73 -19.78
C GLY A 85 11.66 1.87 -19.72
N ARG A 86 11.22 2.44 -20.85
CA ARG A 86 9.98 3.24 -20.86
C ARG A 86 8.79 2.31 -20.62
N GLU A 87 8.40 2.13 -19.35
CA GLU A 87 7.15 1.47 -18.99
C GLU A 87 5.96 2.38 -19.32
N ILE A 88 5.01 1.85 -20.09
CA ILE A 88 3.72 2.50 -20.30
C ILE A 88 2.79 2.00 -19.20
N THR A 89 2.63 2.80 -18.15
CA THR A 89 1.69 2.51 -17.07
C THR A 89 0.38 3.24 -17.31
N TRP A 90 -0.69 2.49 -17.56
CA TRP A 90 -2.04 3.03 -17.64
C TRP A 90 -2.64 3.11 -16.23
N MET A 91 -3.09 4.29 -15.82
CA MET A 91 -3.68 4.53 -14.49
C MET A 91 -5.13 4.97 -14.62
N ILE A 92 -6.04 4.29 -13.92
CA ILE A 92 -7.43 4.71 -13.78
C ILE A 92 -7.55 5.56 -12.52
N LYS A 93 -7.70 6.87 -12.70
CA LYS A 93 -8.02 7.82 -11.61
C LYS A 93 -9.52 8.06 -11.62
N LEU A 94 -10.22 7.61 -10.58
CA LEU A 94 -11.64 7.92 -10.41
C LEU A 94 -11.76 9.42 -10.07
N LEU A 95 -12.48 10.15 -10.91
CA LEU A 95 -12.85 11.53 -10.63
C LEU A 95 -13.97 11.48 -9.60
N LEU A 96 -13.64 11.67 -8.32
CA LEU A 96 -14.64 11.70 -7.26
C LEU A 96 -15.72 12.73 -7.62
N ALA A 97 -16.97 12.27 -7.71
CA ALA A 97 -18.13 13.13 -7.55
C ALA A 97 -18.11 13.65 -6.10
N HIS A 98 -17.47 14.80 -5.89
CA HIS A 98 -17.70 15.60 -4.69
C HIS A 98 -19.06 16.29 -4.85
N SER A 99 -20.13 15.53 -4.60
CA SER A 99 -21.44 16.09 -4.31
C SER A 99 -21.78 15.73 -2.87
N ALA A 100 -21.12 16.44 -1.94
CA ALA A 100 -21.67 16.67 -0.63
C ALA A 100 -22.78 17.74 -0.80
N GLY A 101 -24.02 17.31 -0.65
CA GLY A 101 -25.19 18.14 -0.36
C GLY A 101 -25.81 17.60 0.93
#